data_AF-A0A0A3I832-F1
#
_entry.id   AF-A0A0A3I832-F1
#
_cell.length_a   1.000
_cell.length_b   1.000
_cell.length_c   1.000
_cell.angle_alpha   90.00
_cell.angle_beta   90.00
_cell.angle_gamma   90.00
#
_symmetry.space_group_name_H-M   'P 1'
#
loop_
_entity.id
_entity.type
_entity.pdbx_description
1 polymer ?
#
loop_
_entity_poly.entity_id
_entity_poly.type
_entity_poly.pdbx_seq_one_letter_code
_entity_poly.pdbx_strand_id
1 'polypeptide(L)'
;MNKWKVAFFVLAGAIIAGITTILILATSPKNDVPLPPVTDAKGSVLLVETTTKDFEALALKYLREALNTETLPIAISMNDQIQIFSEVIALGIVFPVQIDFEPIVNDDGNLHLKYSKIYVGKLDIKPSMVLTILAETIEFPKWVIVRPSEQEIFVDLSQLTVADGSKVRAKEIDLRNDRIILEIIVPNK
;
A
#
# COMPACT_ATOMS: atom_id res chain seq x y z
N MET A 1 27.24 -31.81 -42.40
CA MET A 1 26.38 -31.10 -41.43
C MET A 1 26.72 -29.62 -41.43
N ASN A 2 25.75 -28.76 -41.68
CA ASN A 2 25.95 -27.31 -41.77
C ASN A 2 26.06 -26.72 -40.36
N LYS A 3 27.27 -26.72 -39.79
CA LYS A 3 27.57 -26.28 -38.42
C LYS A 3 26.98 -24.90 -38.08
N TRP A 4 26.92 -23.99 -39.06
CA TRP A 4 26.32 -22.67 -38.91
C TRP A 4 24.79 -22.70 -38.71
N LYS A 5 24.07 -23.59 -39.41
CA LYS A 5 22.63 -23.76 -39.22
C LYS A 5 22.31 -24.29 -37.82
N VAL A 6 23.13 -25.24 -37.34
CA VAL A 6 23.00 -25.77 -35.96
C VAL A 6 23.25 -24.68 -34.92
N ALA A 7 24.32 -23.88 -35.08
CA ALA A 7 24.61 -22.77 -34.17
C ALA A 7 23.47 -21.72 -34.12
N PHE A 8 22.85 -21.42 -35.27
CA PHE A 8 21.71 -20.50 -35.34
C PHE A 8 20.50 -21.01 -34.55
N PHE A 9 20.10 -22.27 -34.75
CA PHE A 9 18.95 -22.84 -34.03
C PHE A 9 19.22 -23.02 -32.53
N VAL A 10 20.45 -23.33 -32.13
CA VAL A 10 20.86 -23.37 -30.71
C VAL A 10 20.76 -21.98 -30.08
N LEU A 11 21.27 -20.95 -30.75
CA LEU A 11 21.18 -19.57 -30.25
C LEU A 11 19.73 -19.08 -30.18
N ALA A 12 18.92 -19.36 -31.20
CA ALA A 12 17.50 -19.02 -31.20
C ALA A 12 16.75 -19.72 -30.06
N GLY A 13 17.03 -21.01 -29.81
CA GLY A 13 16.47 -21.75 -28.69
C GLY A 13 16.87 -21.16 -27.34
N ALA A 14 18.13 -20.75 -27.18
CA ALA A 14 18.62 -20.10 -25.96
C ALA A 14 17.94 -18.74 -25.71
N ILE A 15 17.75 -17.93 -26.76
CA ILE A 15 17.03 -16.65 -26.66
C ILE A 15 15.57 -16.88 -26.26
N ILE A 16 14.88 -17.81 -26.90
CA ILE A 16 13.49 -18.15 -26.57
C ILE A 16 13.41 -18.63 -25.11
N ALA A 17 14.29 -19.55 -24.70
CA ALA A 17 14.33 -20.04 -23.33
C ALA A 17 14.59 -18.92 -22.31
N GLY A 18 15.48 -17.99 -22.62
CA GLY A 18 15.76 -16.81 -21.78
C GLY A 18 14.53 -15.91 -21.63
N ILE A 19 13.87 -15.56 -22.75
CA ILE A 19 12.65 -14.76 -22.74
C ILE A 19 11.54 -15.46 -21.97
N THR A 20 11.33 -16.77 -22.20
CA THR A 20 10.34 -17.57 -21.48
C THR A 20 10.62 -17.58 -19.97
N THR A 21 11.88 -17.73 -19.57
CA THR A 21 12.27 -17.73 -18.15
C THR A 21 11.95 -16.38 -17.50
N ILE A 22 12.30 -15.27 -18.15
CA ILE A 22 11.98 -13.91 -17.68
C ILE A 22 10.46 -13.70 -17.56
N LEU A 23 9.69 -14.17 -18.55
CA LEU A 23 8.23 -14.08 -18.51
C LEU A 23 7.63 -14.86 -17.35
N ILE A 24 8.12 -16.08 -17.08
CA ILE A 24 7.65 -16.89 -15.93
C ILE A 24 7.97 -16.17 -14.62
N LEU A 25 9.19 -15.66 -14.46
CA LEU A 25 9.59 -14.90 -13.26
C LEU A 25 8.74 -13.64 -13.08
N ALA A 26 8.52 -12.86 -14.15
CA ALA A 26 7.75 -11.62 -14.10
C ALA A 26 6.24 -11.82 -13.84
N THR A 27 5.71 -12.99 -14.18
CA THR A 27 4.28 -13.33 -14.00
C THR A 27 4.01 -14.25 -12.81
N SER A 28 5.06 -14.67 -12.11
CA SER A 28 4.90 -15.51 -10.92
C SER A 28 4.19 -14.69 -9.82
N PRO A 29 3.07 -15.19 -9.28
CA PRO A 29 2.36 -14.51 -8.20
C PRO A 29 3.27 -14.45 -6.97
N LYS A 30 3.55 -13.24 -6.49
CA LYS A 30 4.13 -13.04 -5.16
C LYS A 30 2.99 -13.21 -4.16
N ASN A 31 3.16 -14.13 -3.21
CA ASN A 31 2.19 -14.29 -2.13
C ASN A 31 2.17 -13.02 -1.29
N ASP A 32 0.97 -12.53 -0.99
CA ASP A 32 0.80 -11.41 -0.08
C ASP A 32 1.31 -11.77 1.32
N VAL A 33 1.77 -10.76 2.06
CA VAL A 33 2.15 -10.93 3.46
C VAL A 33 0.91 -11.28 4.28
N PRO A 34 0.93 -12.34 5.11
CA PRO A 34 -0.17 -12.66 6.00
C PRO A 34 -0.49 -11.50 6.94
N LEU A 35 -1.78 -11.27 7.20
CA LEU A 35 -2.20 -10.26 8.16
C LEU A 35 -1.78 -10.68 9.59
N PRO A 36 -1.35 -9.73 10.43
CA PRO A 36 -1.01 -10.01 11.81
C PRO A 36 -2.26 -10.50 12.58
N PRO A 37 -2.07 -11.35 13.61
CA PRO A 37 -3.18 -11.82 14.42
C PRO A 37 -3.80 -10.68 15.22
N VAL A 38 -5.14 -10.71 15.31
CA VAL A 38 -5.92 -9.75 16.08
C VAL A 38 -5.54 -9.84 17.56
N THR A 39 -5.28 -8.68 18.18
CA THR A 39 -4.97 -8.61 19.60
C THR A 39 -5.95 -7.68 20.32
N ASP A 40 -6.87 -8.27 21.08
CA ASP A 40 -7.79 -7.52 21.94
C ASP A 40 -7.02 -6.65 22.94
N ALA A 41 -7.33 -5.35 22.93
CA ALA A 41 -6.78 -4.40 23.88
C ALA A 41 -7.83 -4.08 24.95
N LYS A 42 -7.44 -4.21 26.23
CA LYS A 42 -8.28 -3.86 27.38
C LYS A 42 -7.73 -2.61 28.04
N GLY A 43 -8.58 -1.63 28.31
CA GLY A 43 -8.18 -0.36 28.89
C GLY A 43 -9.30 0.68 28.89
N SER A 44 -8.94 1.91 29.23
CA SER A 44 -9.82 3.06 29.08
C SER A 44 -9.92 3.44 27.61
N VAL A 45 -11.13 3.68 27.13
CA VAL A 45 -11.38 4.04 25.72
C VAL A 45 -11.65 5.53 25.64
N LEU A 46 -10.84 6.23 24.85
CA LEU A 46 -11.05 7.61 24.47
C LEU A 46 -11.58 7.65 23.04
N LEU A 47 -12.69 8.34 22.82
CA LEU A 47 -13.26 8.54 21.50
C LEU A 47 -12.85 9.92 20.99
N VAL A 48 -12.19 9.94 19.83
CA VAL A 48 -11.70 11.14 19.18
C VAL A 48 -12.41 11.29 17.86
N GLU A 49 -13.08 12.42 17.68
CA GLU A 49 -13.67 12.82 16.40
C GLU A 49 -12.75 13.85 15.74
N THR A 50 -12.49 13.68 14.45
CA THR A 50 -11.61 14.56 13.67
C THR A 50 -12.15 14.75 12.25
N THR A 51 -11.62 15.77 11.56
CA THR A 51 -11.93 16.07 10.16
C THR A 51 -11.04 15.25 9.22
N THR A 52 -11.46 15.09 7.98
CA THR A 52 -10.68 14.41 6.94
C THR A 52 -9.32 15.08 6.74
N LYS A 53 -9.27 16.41 6.77
CA LYS A 53 -8.04 17.18 6.57
C LYS A 53 -7.06 17.03 7.73
N ASP A 54 -7.55 17.04 8.97
CA ASP A 54 -6.70 16.85 10.14
C ASP A 54 -6.17 15.42 10.20
N PHE A 55 -7.02 14.43 9.85
CA PHE A 55 -6.60 13.04 9.75
C PHE A 55 -5.55 12.81 8.65
N GLU A 56 -5.69 13.45 7.49
CA GLU A 56 -4.67 13.45 6.42
C GLU A 56 -3.33 13.95 6.95
N ALA A 57 -3.33 15.09 7.64
CA ALA A 57 -2.12 15.68 8.22
C ALA A 57 -1.49 14.77 9.28
N LEU A 58 -2.30 14.12 10.13
CA LEU A 58 -1.84 13.15 11.12
C LEU A 58 -1.22 11.92 10.45
N ALA A 59 -1.91 11.33 9.48
CA ALA A 59 -1.40 10.16 8.74
C ALA A 59 -0.06 10.46 8.08
N LEU A 60 0.07 11.64 7.44
CA LEU A 60 1.31 12.07 6.81
C LEU A 60 2.44 12.25 7.82
N LYS A 61 2.15 12.84 8.99
CA LYS A 61 3.11 12.99 10.09
C LYS A 61 3.64 11.64 10.57
N TYR A 62 2.74 10.71 10.91
CA TYR A 62 3.13 9.38 11.39
C TYR A 62 3.91 8.58 10.34
N LEU A 63 3.57 8.73 9.06
CA LEU A 63 4.31 8.07 7.99
C LEU A 63 5.74 8.64 7.84
N ARG A 64 5.91 9.97 7.92
CA ARG A 64 7.25 10.60 7.89
C ARG A 64 8.13 10.15 9.05
N GLU A 65 7.56 10.15 10.26
CA GLU A 65 8.25 9.68 11.47
C GLU A 65 8.68 8.21 11.33
N ALA A 66 7.81 7.36 10.79
CA ALA A 66 8.11 5.94 10.62
C ALA A 66 9.17 5.66 9.54
N LEU A 67 9.20 6.46 8.48
CA LEU A 67 10.15 6.32 7.37
C LEU A 67 11.47 7.08 7.60
N ASN A 68 11.60 7.84 8.68
CA ASN A 68 12.76 8.68 8.99
C ASN A 68 13.20 9.58 7.80
N THR A 69 12.23 10.12 7.06
CA THR A 69 12.48 10.97 5.88
C THR A 69 11.70 12.28 5.95
N GLU A 70 12.33 13.37 5.54
CA GLU A 70 11.63 14.66 5.37
C GLU A 70 10.84 14.73 4.06
N THR A 71 11.31 14.02 3.03
CA THR A 71 10.66 13.95 1.71
C THR A 71 10.08 12.57 1.48
N LEU A 72 8.76 12.51 1.37
CA LEU A 72 8.07 11.28 0.98
C LEU A 72 8.05 11.18 -0.54
N PRO A 73 8.36 10.00 -1.14
CA PRO A 73 8.17 9.76 -2.57
C PRO A 73 6.69 9.60 -2.96
N ILE A 74 5.78 9.92 -2.03
CA ILE A 74 4.33 9.84 -2.18
C ILE A 74 3.68 11.08 -1.56
N ALA A 75 2.58 11.52 -2.16
CA ALA A 75 1.66 12.47 -1.57
C ALA A 75 0.31 11.78 -1.33
N ILE A 76 -0.35 12.13 -0.23
CA ILE A 76 -1.64 11.58 0.16
C ILE A 76 -2.62 12.75 0.22
N SER A 77 -3.81 12.57 -0.35
CA SER A 77 -4.92 13.50 -0.19
C SER A 77 -6.19 12.74 0.14
N MET A 78 -6.98 13.24 1.07
CA MET A 78 -8.25 12.65 1.48
C MET A 78 -9.37 13.66 1.20
N ASN A 79 -10.20 13.38 0.20
CA ASN A 79 -11.39 14.15 -0.13
C ASN A 79 -12.61 13.22 -0.04
N ASP A 80 -13.29 12.90 -1.15
CA ASP A 80 -14.34 11.86 -1.15
C ASP A 80 -13.78 10.43 -1.09
N GLN A 81 -12.48 10.29 -1.36
CA GLN A 81 -11.71 9.05 -1.45
C GLN A 81 -10.30 9.32 -0.95
N ILE A 82 -9.54 8.27 -0.64
CA ILE A 82 -8.11 8.39 -0.32
C ILE A 82 -7.33 8.31 -1.62
N GLN A 83 -6.63 9.38 -1.97
CA GLN A 83 -5.84 9.49 -3.19
C GLN A 83 -4.37 9.48 -2.84
N ILE A 84 -3.62 8.57 -3.45
CA ILE A 84 -2.16 8.48 -3.32
C ILE A 84 -1.54 8.85 -4.65
N PHE A 85 -0.67 9.84 -4.63
CA PHE A 85 0.11 10.30 -5.77
C PHE A 85 1.56 9.86 -5.59
N SER A 86 2.16 9.30 -6.63
CA SER A 86 3.57 8.91 -6.61
C SER A 86 4.19 9.04 -8.00
N GLU A 87 5.52 9.10 -8.05
CA GLU A 87 6.28 9.06 -9.29
C GLU A 87 6.92 7.68 -9.45
N VAL A 88 6.60 6.99 -10.54
CA VAL A 88 7.18 5.69 -10.88
C VAL A 88 8.13 5.85 -12.05
N ILE A 89 9.34 5.30 -11.93
CA ILE A 89 10.34 5.31 -13.00
C ILE A 89 10.28 3.98 -13.76
N ALA A 90 9.96 4.03 -15.04
CA ALA A 90 10.01 2.87 -15.93
C ALA A 90 10.72 3.24 -17.24
N LEU A 91 11.71 2.43 -17.63
CA LEU A 91 12.51 2.64 -18.85
C LEU A 91 13.19 4.03 -18.92
N GLY A 92 13.56 4.60 -17.76
CA GLY A 92 14.16 5.93 -17.66
C GLY A 92 13.17 7.09 -17.83
N ILE A 93 11.87 6.81 -17.89
CA ILE A 93 10.79 7.80 -17.97
C ILE A 93 10.08 7.86 -16.61
N VAL A 94 9.81 9.07 -16.13
CA VAL A 94 9.06 9.31 -14.89
C VAL A 94 7.57 9.40 -15.24
N PHE A 95 6.75 8.57 -14.58
CA PHE A 95 5.30 8.57 -14.74
C PHE A 95 4.64 9.06 -13.45
N PRO A 96 3.85 10.15 -13.49
CA PRO A 96 2.99 10.49 -12.38
C PRO A 96 1.84 9.47 -12.32
N VAL A 97 1.66 8.90 -11.15
CA VAL A 97 0.63 7.89 -10.87
C VAL A 97 -0.27 8.46 -9.78
N GLN A 98 -1.59 8.42 -10.02
CA GLN A 98 -2.60 8.63 -8.99
C GLN A 98 -3.38 7.33 -8.80
N ILE A 99 -3.55 6.93 -7.55
CA ILE A 99 -4.33 5.76 -7.15
C ILE A 99 -5.40 6.22 -6.16
N ASP A 100 -6.66 5.92 -6.48
CA ASP A 100 -7.80 6.16 -5.60
C ASP A 100 -8.12 4.88 -4.83
N PHE A 101 -8.31 5.02 -3.53
CA PHE A 101 -8.67 3.96 -2.60
C PHE A 101 -9.94 4.31 -1.83
N GLU A 102 -10.75 3.29 -1.58
CA GLU A 102 -11.90 3.33 -0.69
C GLU A 102 -11.51 2.73 0.67
N PRO A 103 -11.60 3.49 1.77
CA PRO A 103 -11.29 2.98 3.10
C PRO A 103 -12.46 2.14 3.63
N ILE A 104 -12.16 0.92 4.08
CA ILE A 104 -13.10 0.04 4.77
C ILE A 104 -12.53 -0.29 6.14
N VAL A 105 -13.27 0.08 7.19
CA VAL A 105 -12.94 -0.28 8.57
C VAL A 105 -13.41 -1.73 8.82
N ASN A 106 -12.54 -2.59 9.30
CA ASN A 106 -12.91 -3.94 9.71
C ASN A 106 -13.37 -3.99 11.17
N ASP A 107 -13.89 -5.15 11.62
CA ASP A 107 -14.40 -5.32 13.00
C ASP A 107 -13.33 -5.06 14.07
N ASP A 108 -12.05 -5.26 13.73
CA ASP A 108 -10.91 -5.00 14.61
C ASP A 108 -10.52 -3.52 14.66
N GLY A 109 -11.15 -2.68 13.84
CA GLY A 109 -10.85 -1.26 13.73
C GLY A 109 -9.57 -0.96 12.97
N ASN A 110 -9.11 -1.86 12.10
CA ASN A 110 -8.05 -1.66 11.13
C ASN A 110 -8.63 -1.24 9.77
N LEU A 111 -7.79 -0.73 8.87
CA LEU A 111 -8.24 -0.21 7.58
C LEU A 111 -7.82 -1.11 6.43
N HIS A 112 -8.78 -1.48 5.60
CA HIS A 112 -8.54 -1.99 4.25
C HIS A 112 -8.75 -0.85 3.27
N LEU A 113 -7.65 -0.38 2.67
CA LEU A 113 -7.71 0.58 1.57
C LEU A 113 -7.87 -0.22 0.28
N LYS A 114 -9.12 -0.43 -0.12
CA LYS A 114 -9.48 -1.17 -1.34
C LYS A 114 -9.21 -0.29 -2.55
N TYR A 115 -8.53 -0.82 -3.54
CA TYR A 115 -8.35 -0.13 -4.81
C TYR A 115 -9.71 0.23 -5.44
N SER A 116 -9.84 1.47 -5.91
CA SER A 116 -11.01 1.92 -6.67
C SER A 116 -10.62 2.26 -8.12
N LYS A 117 -9.68 3.19 -8.32
CA LYS A 117 -9.28 3.66 -9.66
C LYS A 117 -7.80 4.00 -9.74
N ILE A 118 -7.24 3.93 -10.94
CA ILE A 118 -5.88 4.35 -11.23
C ILE A 118 -5.86 5.29 -12.42
N TYR A 119 -5.04 6.32 -12.34
CA TYR A 119 -4.78 7.23 -13.45
C TYR A 119 -3.28 7.24 -13.74
N VAL A 120 -2.90 6.65 -14.87
CA VAL A 120 -1.53 6.67 -15.41
C VAL A 120 -1.58 7.01 -16.90
N GLY A 121 -1.69 8.30 -17.22
CA GLY A 121 -1.74 8.77 -18.61
C GLY A 121 -2.81 8.06 -19.45
N LYS A 122 -2.39 7.36 -20.51
CA LYS A 122 -3.27 6.59 -21.42
C LYS A 122 -3.06 5.07 -21.33
N LEU A 123 -2.26 4.60 -20.38
CA LEU A 123 -1.92 3.19 -20.24
C LEU A 123 -2.89 2.51 -19.28
N ASP A 124 -3.47 1.40 -19.69
CA ASP A 124 -4.29 0.56 -18.83
C ASP A 124 -3.38 -0.36 -18.01
N ILE A 125 -2.94 0.13 -16.84
CA ILE A 125 -2.03 -0.58 -15.96
C ILE A 125 -2.82 -1.30 -14.87
N LYS A 126 -2.53 -2.60 -14.68
CA LYS A 126 -3.16 -3.40 -13.62
C LYS A 126 -2.80 -2.85 -12.23
N PRO A 127 -3.77 -2.70 -11.31
CA PRO A 127 -3.51 -2.17 -9.96
C PRO A 127 -2.47 -2.96 -9.17
N SER A 128 -2.51 -4.29 -9.30
CA SER A 128 -1.57 -5.19 -8.65
C SER A 128 -0.11 -4.92 -9.04
N MET A 129 0.14 -4.51 -10.29
CA MET A 129 1.49 -4.20 -10.76
C MET A 129 2.02 -2.94 -10.07
N VAL A 130 1.18 -1.92 -9.93
CA VAL A 130 1.56 -0.66 -9.28
C VAL A 130 1.79 -0.86 -7.78
N LEU A 131 0.90 -1.60 -7.11
CA LEU A 131 1.10 -1.97 -5.71
C LEU A 131 2.37 -2.80 -5.50
N THR A 132 2.72 -3.68 -6.43
CA THR A 132 3.98 -4.43 -6.38
C THR A 132 5.18 -3.49 -6.46
N ILE A 133 5.17 -2.55 -7.41
CA ILE A 133 6.26 -1.57 -7.56
C ILE A 133 6.37 -0.69 -6.31
N LEU A 134 5.23 -0.22 -5.77
CA LEU A 134 5.21 0.58 -4.55
C LEU A 134 5.82 -0.17 -3.37
N ALA A 135 5.44 -1.44 -3.19
CA ALA A 135 5.97 -2.29 -2.12
C ALA A 135 7.47 -2.60 -2.27
N GLU A 136 8.01 -2.59 -3.49
CA GLU A 136 9.44 -2.80 -3.76
C GLU A 136 10.26 -1.50 -3.65
N THR A 137 9.63 -0.34 -3.88
CA THR A 137 10.30 0.96 -3.90
C THR A 137 10.35 1.60 -2.53
N ILE A 138 9.35 1.34 -1.68
CA ILE A 138 9.19 1.98 -0.38
C ILE A 138 9.23 0.91 0.71
N GLU A 139 10.15 1.07 1.67
CA GLU A 139 10.17 0.28 2.89
C GLU A 139 9.08 0.78 3.85
N PHE A 140 7.85 0.33 3.63
CA PHE A 140 6.74 0.68 4.48
C PHE A 140 6.94 0.20 5.93
N PRO A 141 6.49 0.98 6.93
CA PRO A 141 6.54 0.53 8.31
C PRO A 141 5.62 -0.68 8.52
N LYS A 142 5.87 -1.46 9.58
CA LYS A 142 5.19 -2.74 9.83
C LYS A 142 3.66 -2.66 9.91
N TRP A 143 3.13 -1.47 10.20
CA TRP A 143 1.70 -1.20 10.29
C TRP A 143 1.04 -0.88 8.94
N VAL A 144 1.81 -0.81 7.84
CA VAL A 144 1.30 -0.70 6.46
C VAL A 144 1.72 -1.94 5.68
N ILE A 145 0.74 -2.73 5.26
CA ILE A 145 0.95 -3.97 4.52
C ILE A 145 0.32 -3.82 3.14
N VAL A 146 1.17 -3.72 2.12
CA VAL A 146 0.71 -3.67 0.73
C VAL A 146 0.39 -5.10 0.27
N ARG A 147 -0.80 -5.31 -0.29
CA ARG A 147 -1.31 -6.60 -0.75
C ARG A 147 -1.65 -6.55 -2.24
N PRO A 148 -0.65 -6.70 -3.13
CA PRO A 148 -0.85 -6.58 -4.56
C PRO A 148 -1.86 -7.59 -5.12
N SER A 149 -1.93 -8.80 -4.56
CA SER A 149 -2.83 -9.86 -5.06
C SER A 149 -4.30 -9.53 -4.78
N GLU A 150 -4.60 -9.03 -3.57
CA GLU A 150 -5.93 -8.55 -3.19
C GLU A 150 -6.26 -7.13 -3.66
N GLN A 151 -5.31 -6.45 -4.30
CA GLN A 151 -5.44 -5.06 -4.75
C GLN A 151 -5.81 -4.09 -3.62
N GLU A 152 -5.18 -4.24 -2.46
CA GLU A 152 -5.44 -3.40 -1.29
C GLU A 152 -4.16 -3.02 -0.55
N ILE A 153 -4.27 -2.00 0.29
CA ILE A 153 -3.29 -1.70 1.33
C ILE A 153 -3.99 -1.90 2.67
N PHE A 154 -3.46 -2.78 3.50
CA PHE A 154 -3.95 -2.96 4.87
C PHE A 154 -3.15 -2.07 5.83
N VAL A 155 -3.85 -1.32 6.67
CA VAL A 155 -3.27 -0.47 7.70
C VAL A 155 -3.67 -1.02 9.07
N ASP A 156 -2.70 -1.57 9.78
CA ASP A 156 -2.85 -2.08 11.13
C ASP A 156 -2.74 -0.94 12.14
N LEU A 157 -3.86 -0.29 12.44
CA LEU A 157 -3.92 0.81 13.41
C LEU A 157 -3.55 0.36 14.82
N SER A 158 -3.69 -0.93 15.14
CA SER A 158 -3.35 -1.47 16.45
C SER A 158 -1.84 -1.42 16.78
N GLN A 159 -1.01 -1.31 15.75
CA GLN A 159 0.45 -1.18 15.85
C GLN A 159 0.89 0.30 15.97
N LEU A 160 -0.02 1.25 15.71
CA LEU A 160 0.25 2.67 15.93
C LEU A 160 0.22 2.95 17.43
N THR A 161 1.33 3.48 17.92
CA THR A 161 1.48 3.91 19.32
C THR A 161 1.41 5.43 19.37
N VAL A 162 0.31 5.98 19.92
CA VAL A 162 0.12 7.44 20.06
C VAL A 162 0.67 7.93 21.41
N ALA A 163 0.58 7.09 22.44
CA ALA A 163 1.14 7.28 23.76
C ALA A 163 1.66 5.93 24.26
N ASP A 164 2.53 5.91 25.28
CA ASP A 164 3.16 4.68 25.75
C ASP A 164 2.13 3.57 26.03
N GLY A 165 2.18 2.52 25.22
CA GLY A 165 1.31 1.36 25.32
C GLY A 165 -0.14 1.56 24.85
N SER A 166 -0.51 2.73 24.33
CA SER A 166 -1.84 2.93 23.75
C SER A 166 -1.97 2.29 22.38
N LYS A 167 -3.19 1.86 22.05
CA LYS A 167 -3.54 1.35 20.72
C LYS A 167 -4.60 2.21 20.08
N VAL A 168 -4.58 2.28 18.75
CA VAL A 168 -5.57 3.01 17.97
C VAL A 168 -6.45 2.03 17.20
N ARG A 169 -7.74 2.35 17.12
CA ARG A 169 -8.72 1.66 16.28
C ARG A 169 -9.57 2.69 15.56
N ALA A 170 -9.89 2.46 14.30
CA ALA A 170 -10.92 3.22 13.60
C ALA A 170 -12.28 2.65 13.97
N LYS A 171 -13.23 3.54 14.27
CA LYS A 171 -14.64 3.19 14.47
C LYS A 171 -15.45 3.53 13.22
N GLU A 172 -15.18 4.70 12.64
CA GLU A 172 -15.89 5.23 11.49
C GLU A 172 -14.92 6.09 10.66
N ILE A 173 -14.93 5.88 9.34
CA ILE A 173 -14.26 6.77 8.39
C ILE A 173 -15.29 7.14 7.33
N ASP A 174 -15.90 8.32 7.50
CA ASP A 174 -16.82 8.90 6.54
C ASP A 174 -16.18 10.14 5.92
N LEU A 175 -15.44 9.91 4.83
CA LEU A 175 -14.72 10.97 4.14
C LEU A 175 -15.67 12.00 3.51
N ARG A 176 -16.85 11.58 3.06
CA ARG A 176 -17.83 12.45 2.38
C ARG A 176 -18.48 13.43 3.33
N ASN A 177 -18.68 13.02 4.59
CA ASN A 177 -19.24 13.85 5.63
C ASN A 177 -18.17 14.53 6.51
N ASP A 178 -16.89 14.51 6.08
CA ASP A 178 -15.76 15.10 6.80
C ASP A 178 -15.64 14.62 8.25
N ARG A 179 -15.94 13.33 8.48
CA ARG A 179 -16.11 12.77 9.82
C ARG A 179 -15.34 11.47 9.99
N ILE A 180 -14.35 11.51 10.88
CA ILE A 180 -13.52 10.35 11.23
C ILE A 180 -13.56 10.15 12.73
N ILE A 181 -13.90 8.94 13.17
CA ILE A 181 -13.99 8.57 14.58
C ILE A 181 -12.97 7.49 14.87
N LEU A 182 -12.06 7.81 15.80
CA LEU A 182 -11.02 6.92 16.29
C LEU A 182 -11.26 6.59 17.77
N GLU A 183 -10.92 5.37 18.13
CA GLU A 183 -10.86 4.90 19.51
C GLU A 183 -9.39 4.74 19.91
N ILE A 184 -8.97 5.47 20.94
CA ILE A 184 -7.64 5.34 21.54
C ILE A 184 -7.82 4.55 22.84
N ILE A 185 -7.24 3.35 22.88
CA ILE A 185 -7.32 2.45 24.02
C ILE A 185 -6.04 2.64 24.84
N VAL A 186 -6.19 3.25 26.01
CA VAL A 186 -5.08 3.47 26.95
C VAL A 186 -5.10 2.35 27.99
N PRO A 187 -4.00 1.58 28.16
CA PRO A 187 -3.95 0.51 29.13
C PRO A 187 -4.07 1.05 30.56
N ASN A 188 -4.86 0.40 31.39
CA ASN A 188 -5.09 0.81 32.80
C ASN A 188 -3.98 0.34 33.75
N LYS A 189 -2.71 0.35 33.32
CA LYS A 189 -1.57 -0.02 34.17
C LYS A 189 -0.88 1.20 34.73
#